data_AF-A0A932NAV7-F1
#
_entry.id   AF-A0A932NAV7-F1
#
_cell.length_a   1.000
_cell.length_b   1.000
_cell.length_c   1.000
_cell.angle_alpha   90.00
_cell.angle_beta   90.00
_cell.angle_gamma   90.00
#
_symmetry.space_group_name_H-M   'P 1'
#
loop_
_entity.id
_entity.type
_entity.pdbx_description
1 polymer ?
#
loop_
_entity_poly.entity_id
_entity_poly.type
_entity_poly.pdbx_seq_one_letter_code
_entity_poly.pdbx_strand_id
1 'polypeptide(L)' 'CYLPAYSPNLNLIERVWKFVKKQSLYSKYYTDFAAFKTAIETCLREMTTTHKAALDSLLTLRFQRFEKAQFMPA' A
#
# COMPACT_ATOMS: atom_id res chain seq x y z
N CYS A 1 1.10 1.64 18.91
CA CYS A 1 1.79 1.24 17.67
C CYS A 1 2.84 2.30 17.33
N TYR A 2 4.12 1.93 17.32
CA TYR A 2 5.21 2.82 16.93
C TYR A 2 5.55 2.55 15.46
N LEU A 3 5.49 3.58 14.62
CA LEU A 3 5.96 3.52 13.23
C LEU A 3 7.22 4.37 13.15
N PRO A 4 8.39 3.79 12.85
CA PRO A 4 9.60 4.58 12.68
C PRO A 4 9.41 5.55 11.51
N ALA A 5 10.01 6.73 11.59
CA ALA A 5 10.01 7.69 10.50
C ALA A 5 10.58 7.04 9.22
N TYR A 6 10.09 7.46 8.05
CA TYR A 6 10.58 6.99 6.74
C TYR A 6 10.53 5.46 6.56
N SER A 7 9.49 4.81 7.07
CA SER A 7 9.31 3.35 6.94
C SER A 7 8.20 2.98 5.93
N PRO A 8 8.40 3.25 4.62
CA PRO A 8 7.38 3.07 3.58
C PRO A 8 6.93 1.61 3.44
N ASN A 9 7.82 0.67 3.79
CA ASN A 9 7.52 -0.76 3.77
C ASN A 9 6.72 -1.20 5.00
N LEU A 10 6.74 -0.47 6.11
CA LEU A 10 5.88 -0.73 7.27
C LEU A 10 4.50 -0.05 7.13
N ASN A 11 4.40 0.94 6.25
CA ASN A 11 3.18 1.70 6.05
C ASN A 11 2.22 1.00 5.07
N LEU A 12 1.12 0.46 5.60
CA LEU A 12 0.11 -0.27 4.82
C LEU A 12 -0.51 0.59 3.71
N ILE A 13 -0.74 1.88 3.96
CA ILE A 13 -1.33 2.80 2.97
C ILE A 13 -0.43 2.96 1.74
N GLU A 14 0.90 2.94 1.92
CA GLU A 14 1.84 3.07 0.82
C GLU A 14 1.93 1.80 -0.02
N ARG A 15 1.77 0.63 0.60
CA ARG A 15 1.66 -0.64 -0.13
C ARG A 15 0.42 -0.66 -1.02
N VAL A 16 -0.72 -0.19 -0.49
CA VAL A 16 -1.96 0.00 -1.27
C VAL A 16 -1.74 1.00 -2.41
N TRP A 17 -1.12 2.14 -2.12
CA TRP A 17 -0.88 3.17 -3.13
C TRP A 17 0.05 2.70 -4.26
N LYS A 18 1.06 1.87 -3.95
CA LYS A 18 1.89 1.22 -4.98
C LYS A 18 1.08 0.29 -5.87
N PHE A 19 0.14 -0.47 -5.31
CA PHE A 19 -0.74 -1.35 -6.06
C PHE A 19 -1.68 -0.56 -6.99
N VAL A 20 -2.35 0.48 -6.47
CA VAL A 20 -3.23 1.35 -7.26
C VAL A 20 -2.46 2.03 -8.39
N LYS A 21 -1.25 2.52 -8.12
CA LYS A 21 -0.38 3.08 -9.17
C LYS A 21 -0.06 2.05 -10.26
N LYS A 22 0.21 0.80 -9.89
CA LYS A 22 0.52 -0.26 -10.86
C LYS A 22 -0.68 -0.63 -11.74
N GLN A 23 -1.91 -0.62 -11.22
CA GLN A 23 -3.09 -0.99 -12.01
C GLN A 23 -3.76 0.17 -12.74
N SER A 24 -3.97 1.31 -12.08
CA SER A 24 -4.65 2.44 -12.71
C SER A 24 -3.72 3.37 -13.46
N LEU A 25 -2.51 3.58 -12.95
CA LEU A 25 -1.64 4.69 -13.39
C LEU A 25 -0.44 4.22 -14.22
N TYR A 26 -0.22 2.92 -14.34
CA TYR A 26 0.90 2.40 -15.12
C TYR A 26 0.62 2.55 -16.61
N SER A 27 1.45 3.34 -17.29
CA SER A 27 1.36 3.63 -18.74
C SER A 27 0.03 4.23 -19.21
N LYS A 28 -0.76 4.85 -18.32
CA LYS A 28 -2.00 5.57 -18.68
C LYS A 28 -1.86 7.05 -18.38
N TYR A 29 -2.04 7.85 -19.42
CA TYR A 29 -2.15 9.31 -19.30
C TYR A 29 -3.62 9.70 -19.19
N TYR A 30 -3.94 10.56 -18.24
CA TYR A 30 -5.27 11.12 -18.03
C TYR A 30 -5.22 12.61 -18.32
N THR A 31 -5.98 13.07 -19.31
CA THR A 31 -6.12 14.47 -19.69
C THR A 31 -6.86 15.28 -18.63
N ASP A 32 -7.86 14.66 -18.00
CA ASP A 32 -8.80 15.32 -17.10
C ASP A 32 -8.69 14.78 -15.68
N PHE A 33 -8.77 15.69 -14.70
CA PHE A 33 -8.79 15.33 -13.29
C PHE A 33 -9.97 14.39 -12.95
N ALA A 34 -11.12 14.61 -13.60
CA ALA A 34 -12.28 13.74 -13.43
C ALA A 34 -11.98 12.30 -13.89
N ALA A 35 -11.34 12.12 -15.04
CA ALA A 35 -10.97 10.82 -15.56
C ALA A 35 -9.94 10.11 -14.66
N PHE A 36 -8.97 10.86 -14.14
CA PHE A 36 -8.00 10.36 -13.16
C PHE A 36 -8.69 9.89 -11.86
N LYS A 37 -9.60 10.70 -11.31
CA LYS A 37 -10.34 10.38 -10.09
C LYS A 37 -11.19 9.13 -10.29
N THR A 38 -11.94 9.06 -11.38
CA THR A 38 -12.78 7.90 -11.71
C THR A 38 -11.94 6.63 -11.88
N ALA A 39 -10.77 6.70 -12.51
CA ALA A 39 -9.89 5.55 -12.65
C ALA A 39 -9.35 5.02 -11.31
N ILE A 40 -9.12 5.91 -10.34
CA ILE A 40 -8.74 5.51 -8.98
C ILE A 40 -9.93 4.88 -8.25
N GLU A 41 -11.11 5.50 -8.31
CA GLU A 41 -12.32 4.98 -7.67
C GLU A 41 -12.71 3.59 -8.20
N THR A 42 -12.62 3.39 -9.52
CA THR A 42 -12.89 2.09 -10.14
C THR A 42 -11.89 1.04 -9.66
N CYS A 43 -10.59 1.36 -9.62
CA CYS A 43 -9.58 0.41 -9.17
C CYS A 43 -9.70 0.07 -7.68
N LEU A 44 -10.08 1.03 -6.83
CA LEU A 44 -10.40 0.76 -5.42
C LEU A 44 -11.61 -0.17 -5.27
N ARG A 45 -12.59 -0.08 -6.17
CA ARG A 45 -13.77 -0.96 -6.19
C ARG A 45 -13.38 -2.38 -6.62
N GLU A 46 -12.57 -2.51 -7.67
CA GLU A 46 -12.07 -3.79 -8.21
C GLU A 46 -11.04 -4.47 -7.28
N MET A 47 -10.35 -3.69 -6.47
CA MET A 47 -9.37 -4.16 -5.47
C MET A 47 -10.03 -5.04 -4.40
N THR A 48 -11.30 -4.79 -4.07
CA THR A 48 -12.04 -5.54 -3.04
C THR A 48 -12.61 -6.85 -3.58
N THR A 49 -12.82 -6.95 -4.90
CA THR A 49 -13.45 -8.10 -5.56
C THR A 49 -12.40 -9.02 -6.18
N THR A 50 -11.75 -8.59 -7.27
CA THR A 50 -10.94 -9.45 -8.15
C THR A 50 -9.51 -9.63 -7.64
N HIS A 51 -8.98 -8.63 -6.92
CA HIS A 51 -7.59 -8.62 -6.46
C HIS A 51 -7.42 -8.95 -4.97
N LYS A 52 -8.47 -9.43 -4.30
CA LYS A 52 -8.48 -9.68 -2.85
C LYS A 52 -7.33 -10.59 -2.40
N ALA A 53 -7.04 -11.67 -3.12
CA ALA A 53 -5.95 -12.59 -2.77
C ALA A 53 -4.55 -11.95 -2.92
N ALA A 54 -4.33 -11.15 -3.97
CA ALA A 54 -3.08 -10.42 -4.16
C ALA A 54 -2.93 -9.31 -3.11
N LEU A 55 -4.06 -8.71 -2.72
CA LEU A 55 -4.12 -7.69 -1.70
C LEU A 55 -3.84 -8.26 -0.30
N ASP A 56 -4.41 -9.42 0.03
CA ASP A 56 -4.16 -10.12 1.29
C ASP A 56 -2.68 -10.50 1.44
N SER A 57 -2.01 -10.83 0.33
CA SER A 57 -0.56 -11.05 0.30
C SER A 57 0.26 -9.75 0.47
N LEU A 58 -0.19 -8.64 -0.09
CA LEU A 58 0.48 -7.33 0.02
C LEU A 58 0.29 -6.70 1.41
N LEU A 59 -0.88 -6.89 2.00
CA LEU A 59 -1.27 -6.39 3.32
C LEU A 59 -0.86 -7.34 4.44
N THR A 60 -0.22 -8.48 4.13
CA THR A 60 0.22 -9.41 5.18
C THR A 60 1.23 -8.71 6.09
N LEU A 61 0.92 -8.71 7.39
CA LEU A 61 1.72 -8.10 8.44
C LEU A 61 2.88 -9.03 8.81
N ARG A 62 3.78 -9.31 7.85
CA ARG A 62 5.05 -10.01 8.10
C ARG A 62 6.07 -9.05 8.71
N PHE A 63 5.75 -8.50 9.87
CA PHE A 63 6.69 -7.67 10.61
C PHE A 63 7.66 -8.56 11.39
N GLN A 64 8.94 -8.20 11.35
CA GLN A 64 9.94 -8.80 12.23
C GLN A 64 9.59 -8.42 13.66
N ARG A 65 9.32 -9.44 14.50
CA ARG A 65 9.12 -9.28 15.93
C ARG A 65 10.48 -9.45 16.58
N PHE A 66 10.90 -8.44 17.33
CA PHE A 66 12.04 -8.56 18.23
C PHE A 66 11.50 -8.90 19.62
N GLU A 67 12.09 -9.90 20.27
CA GLU A 67 11.93 -10.02 21.72
C GLU A 67 12.52 -8.78 22.39
N LYS A 68 12.10 -8.49 23.62
CA LYS A 68 12.46 -7.28 24.37
C LYS A 68 13.96 -7.32 24.75
N ALA A 69 14.84 -7.24 23.77
CA ALA A 69 16.28 -7.24 23.95
C ALA A 69 16.71 -5.80 24.28
N GLN A 70 16.99 -5.63 25.57
CA GLN A 70 17.93 -4.67 26.17
C GLN A 70 18.24 -3.46 25.27
N PHE A 71 17.56 -2.35 25.54
CA PHE A 71 18.07 -1.04 25.19
C PHE A 71 19.48 -0.93 25.80
N MET A 72 20.52 -1.16 25.00
CA MET A 72 21.86 -0.71 25.36
C MET A 72 21.92 0.76 24.94
N PRO A 73 21.93 1.70 25.89
CA PRO A 73 22.29 3.07 25.56
C PRO A 73 23.74 3.07 25.05
N ALA A 74 23.98 3.83 23.99
CA ALA A 74 25.31 4.17 23.51
C ALA A 74 26.04 5.06 24.51
#